data_AF-A0A376WWN0-F1
#
_entry.id   AF-A0A376WWN0-F1
#
_cell.length_a   1.000
_cell.length_b   1.000
_cell.length_c   1.000
_cell.angle_alpha   90.00
_cell.angle_beta   90.00
_cell.angle_gamma   90.00
#
_symmetry.space_group_name_H-M   'P 1'
#
loop_
_entity.id
_entity.type
_entity.pdbx_description
1 polymer ?
#
loop_
_entity_poly.entity_id
_entity_poly.type
_entity_poly.pdbx_seq_one_letter_code
_entity_poly.pdbx_strand_id
1 'polypeptide(L)' 'MSCPVIELTQQLIRRPSLSPDDAGCQAFVD' A
#
# COMPACT_ATOMS: atom_id res chain seq x y z
N MET A 1 -11.81 -2.70 16.38
CA MET A 1 -12.39 -3.14 15.08
C MET A 1 -11.25 -3.21 14.08
N SER A 2 -10.94 -4.39 13.55
CA SER A 2 -10.00 -4.53 12.43
C SER A 2 -10.76 -4.27 11.13
N CYS A 3 -10.35 -3.23 10.41
CA CYS A 3 -10.88 -2.91 9.08
C CYS A 3 -9.75 -3.17 8.07
N PRO A 4 -9.69 -4.38 7.47
CA PRO A 4 -8.53 -4.81 6.67
C PRO A 4 -8.25 -3.89 5.47
N VAL A 5 -9.31 -3.29 4.89
CA VAL A 5 -9.18 -2.32 3.80
C VAL A 5 -8.48 -1.04 4.26
N ILE A 6 -8.81 -0.55 5.45
CA ILE A 6 -8.18 0.66 6.01
C ILE A 6 -6.72 0.37 6.38
N GLU A 7 -6.44 -0.80 6.94
CA GLU A 7 -5.08 -1.22 7.28
C GLU A 7 -4.20 -1.35 6.03
N LEU A 8 -4.69 -2.04 4.99
CA LEU A 8 -4.00 -2.14 3.70
C LEU A 8 -3.76 -0.75 3.09
N THR A 9 -4.79 0.10 3.08
CA THR A 9 -4.68 1.46 2.53
C THR A 9 -3.63 2.29 3.28
N GLN A 10 -3.56 2.18 4.60
CA GLN A 10 -2.54 2.87 5.40
C GLN A 10 -1.13 2.37 5.10
N GLN A 11 -0.95 1.07 4.85
CA GLN A 11 0.35 0.52 4.45
C GLN A 11 0.78 1.04 3.07
N LEU A 12 -0.15 1.10 2.11
CA LEU A 12 0.12 1.58 0.76
C LEU A 12 0.45 3.08 0.72
N ILE A 13 -0.30 3.93 1.44
CA ILE A 13 -0.06 5.40 1.47
C ILE A 13 1.33 5.76 2.01
N ARG A 14 1.90 4.94 2.90
CA ARG A 14 3.24 5.18 3.47
C ARG A 14 4.38 4.88 2.48
N ARG A 15 4.11 4.22 1.37
CA ARG A 15 5.11 3.93 0.34
C ARG A 15 5.30 5.16 -0.57
N PRO A 16 6.53 5.62 -0.80
CA PRO A 16 6.80 6.74 -1.70
C PRO A 16 6.77 6.30 -3.18
N SER A 17 5.63 5.79 -3.65
CA SER A 17 5.44 5.24 -5.00
C SER A 17 5.27 6.34 -6.06
N LEU A 18 6.32 7.13 -6.28
CA LEU A 18 6.33 8.18 -7.29
C LEU A 18 6.52 7.57 -8.68
N SER A 19 5.62 7.86 -9.62
CA SER A 19 5.68 7.32 -10.98
C SER A 19 7.07 7.50 -11.63
N PRO A 20 7.68 6.44 -12.21
CA PRO A 20 7.12 5.09 -12.44
C PRO A 20 7.41 4.05 -11.34
N ASP A 21 7.96 4.45 -10.19
CA ASP A 21 8.34 3.54 -9.10
C ASP A 21 7.12 3.05 -8.30
N ASP A 22 6.98 1.72 -8.16
CA ASP A 22 5.92 1.08 -7.39
C ASP A 22 6.15 1.21 -5.87
N ALA A 23 7.41 1.39 -5.44
CA ALA A 23 7.80 1.34 -4.03
C ALA A 23 7.24 0.11 -3.28
N GLY A 24 7.04 -1.00 -3.98
CA GLY A 24 6.57 -2.28 -3.46
C GLY A 24 5.10 -2.32 -3.04
N CYS A 25 4.25 -1.43 -3.58
CA CYS A 25 2.80 -1.45 -3.38
C CYS A 25 2.16 -2.74 -3.92
N GLN A 26 2.60 -3.26 -5.06
CA GLN A 26 2.03 -4.47 -5.66
C GLN A 26 2.24 -5.73 -4.82
N ALA A 27 3.36 -5.82 -4.10
CA ALA A 27 3.69 -6.95 -3.23
C ALA A 27 2.73 -7.15 -2.03
N PHE A 28 1.81 -6.21 -1.78
CA PHE A 28 0.77 -6.32 -0.75
C PHE A 28 -0.58 -6.83 -1.26
N VAL A 29 -0.77 -6.87 -2.58
CA VAL A 29 -2.06 -7.22 -3.20
C VAL A 29 -2.00 -8.51 -4.03
N ASP A 30 -0.78 -9.02 -4.29
CA ASP A 30 -0.55 -10.36 -4.84
C ASP A 30 -0.86 -11.48 -3.84
#